data_AF-A0A7K0FUD2-F1
#
_entry.id   AF-A0A7K0FUD2-F1
#
_cell.length_a   1.000
_cell.length_b   1.000
_cell.length_c   1.000
_cell.angle_alpha   90.00
_cell.angle_beta   90.00
_cell.angle_gamma   90.00
#
_symmetry.space_group_name_H-M   'P 1'
#
loop_
_entity.id
_entity.type
_entity.pdbx_description
1 polymer ?
#
loop_
_entity_poly.entity_id
_entity_poly.type
_entity_poly.pdbx_seq_one_letter_code
_entity_poly.pdbx_strand_id
1 'polypeptide(L)'
;MNYNLIGYSIFIAIIVLIIVIVGRICYRNGNIFVVALIPDHLDLCQQINKTLLVCYYLVNIGYCTMTLVSWDAVSSPLQLVEILAIKLAVIICILSVLHYLNIFLLTNTIHKLIK
;
A
#
# COMPACT_ATOMS: atom_id res chain seq x y z
N MET A 1 3.15 -12.83 30.42
CA MET A 1 3.33 -13.63 29.19
C MET A 1 3.66 -12.68 28.06
N ASN A 2 4.58 -13.05 27.17
CA ASN A 2 4.94 -12.23 26.00
C ASN A 2 3.94 -12.54 24.86
N TYR A 3 3.17 -11.55 24.42
CA TYR A 3 2.16 -11.71 23.36
C TYR A 3 2.69 -11.39 21.95
N ASN A 4 4.00 -11.09 21.80
CA ASN A 4 4.57 -10.60 20.55
C ASN A 4 4.38 -11.56 19.38
N LEU A 5 4.60 -12.87 19.57
CA LEU A 5 4.43 -13.86 18.48
C LEU A 5 2.99 -13.89 17.94
N ILE A 6 2.00 -13.79 18.83
CA ILE A 6 0.59 -13.70 18.46
C ILE A 6 0.34 -12.39 17.71
N GLY A 7 0.89 -11.29 18.22
CA GLY A 7 0.79 -9.98 17.57
C GLY A 7 1.41 -9.93 16.18
N TYR A 8 2.60 -10.48 15.99
CA TYR A 8 3.25 -10.58 14.68
C TYR A 8 2.38 -11.39 13.71
N SER A 9 1.85 -12.52 14.17
CA SER A 9 1.01 -13.40 13.34
C SER A 9 -0.27 -12.69 12.88
N ILE A 10 -0.96 -12.01 13.81
CA ILE A 10 -2.17 -11.25 13.50
C ILE A 10 -1.86 -10.08 12.56
N PHE A 11 -0.81 -9.31 12.85
CA PHE A 11 -0.40 -8.18 12.03
C PHE A 11 -0.05 -8.60 10.60
N ILE A 12 0.77 -9.65 10.44
CA ILE A 12 1.16 -10.18 9.14
C ILE A 12 -0.07 -10.68 8.37
N ALA A 13 -0.98 -11.40 9.02
CA ALA A 13 -2.19 -11.89 8.37
C ALA A 13 -3.07 -10.73 7.87
N ILE A 14 -3.31 -9.72 8.71
CA ILE A 14 -4.12 -8.55 8.35
C ILE A 14 -3.43 -7.76 7.23
N ILE A 15 -2.13 -7.48 7.36
CA ILE A 15 -1.43 -6.64 6.39
C ILE A 15 -1.35 -7.32 5.02
N VAL A 16 -1.09 -8.63 4.95
CA VAL A 16 -1.08 -9.38 3.68
C VAL A 16 -2.45 -9.32 3.02
N LEU A 17 -3.53 -9.49 3.79
CA LEU A 17 -4.89 -9.39 3.26
C LEU A 17 -5.17 -7.99 2.68
N ILE A 18 -4.79 -6.93 3.40
CA ILE A 18 -4.92 -5.55 2.91
C ILE A 18 -4.12 -5.35 1.63
N ILE A 19 -2.83 -5.73 1.63
CA ILE A 19 -1.91 -5.58 0.49
C ILE A 19 -2.47 -6.24 -0.77
N VAL A 20 -2.95 -7.49 -0.65
CA VAL A 20 -3.45 -8.24 -1.80
C VAL A 20 -4.76 -7.66 -2.31
N ILE A 21 -5.72 -7.34 -1.43
CA ILE A 21 -7.04 -6.85 -1.84
C ILE A 21 -6.93 -5.45 -2.43
N VAL A 22 -6.31 -4.51 -1.70
CA VAL A 22 -6.17 -3.12 -2.14
C VAL A 22 -5.30 -3.05 -3.39
N GLY A 23 -4.18 -3.77 -3.43
CA GLY A 23 -3.33 -3.85 -4.63
C GLY A 23 -4.10 -4.32 -5.88
N ARG A 24 -4.96 -5.35 -5.75
CA ARG A 24 -5.82 -5.81 -6.86
C ARG A 24 -6.84 -4.76 -7.30
N ILE A 25 -7.49 -4.09 -6.35
CA ILE A 25 -8.47 -3.04 -6.64
C ILE A 25 -7.78 -1.87 -7.37
N CYS A 26 -6.65 -1.41 -6.84
CA CYS A 26 -5.86 -0.33 -7.42
C CYS A 26 -5.34 -0.68 -8.79
N TYR A 27 -4.86 -1.91 -9.01
CA TYR A 27 -4.41 -2.34 -10.34
C TYR A 27 -5.57 -2.38 -11.34
N ARG A 28 -6.72 -2.96 -10.97
CA ARG A 28 -7.89 -3.01 -11.86
C ARG A 28 -8.38 -1.61 -12.24
N ASN A 29 -8.58 -0.74 -11.26
CA ASN A 29 -9.11 0.60 -11.48
C ASN A 29 -8.05 1.53 -12.11
N GLY A 30 -6.77 1.34 -11.78
CA GLY A 30 -5.64 2.08 -12.32
C GLY A 30 -5.44 1.84 -13.81
N ASN A 31 -5.68 0.62 -14.32
CA ASN A 31 -5.65 0.38 -15.76
C ASN A 31 -6.67 1.23 -16.51
N ILE A 32 -7.90 1.34 -15.98
CA ILE A 32 -8.95 2.17 -16.57
C ILE A 32 -8.54 3.64 -16.53
N PHE A 33 -8.01 4.11 -15.39
CA PHE A 33 -7.58 5.49 -15.21
C PHE A 33 -6.43 5.89 -16.15
N VAL A 34 -5.37 5.08 -16.23
CA VAL A 34 -4.19 5.42 -17.06
C VAL A 34 -4.52 5.33 -18.56
N VAL A 35 -5.37 4.40 -18.98
CA VAL A 35 -5.85 4.34 -20.38
C VAL A 35 -6.69 5.57 -20.73
N ALA A 36 -7.53 6.06 -19.80
CA ALA A 36 -8.28 7.30 -20.04
C ALA A 36 -7.39 8.54 -20.18
N LEU A 37 -6.19 8.53 -19.59
CA LEU A 37 -5.21 9.62 -19.73
C LEU A 37 -4.40 9.54 -21.04
N ILE A 38 -4.13 8.33 -21.56
CA ILE A 38 -3.32 8.11 -22.76
C ILE A 38 -3.90 6.97 -23.63
N PRO A 39 -5.04 7.18 -24.31
CA PRO A 39 -5.79 6.10 -24.96
C PRO A 39 -5.01 5.40 -26.09
N ASP A 40 -4.13 6.12 -26.79
CA ASP A 40 -3.39 5.60 -27.95
C ASP A 40 -2.18 4.74 -27.57
N HIS A 41 -1.87 4.60 -26.27
CA HIS A 41 -0.66 3.94 -25.78
C HIS A 41 -0.96 2.83 -24.75
N LEU A 42 -1.85 1.89 -25.11
CA LEU A 42 -2.32 0.81 -24.22
C LEU A 42 -1.20 0.01 -23.54
N ASP A 43 -0.15 -0.37 -24.29
CA ASP A 43 0.98 -1.14 -23.74
C ASP A 43 1.73 -0.35 -22.66
N LEU A 44 1.93 0.96 -22.88
CA LEU A 44 2.55 1.84 -21.92
C LEU A 44 1.67 2.01 -20.68
N CYS A 45 0.35 2.16 -20.84
CA CYS A 45 -0.59 2.25 -19.72
C CYS A 45 -0.49 1.02 -18.81
N GLN A 46 -0.43 -0.18 -19.40
CA GLN A 46 -0.25 -1.42 -18.64
C GLN A 46 1.09 -1.46 -17.91
N GLN A 47 2.19 -1.03 -18.55
CA GLN A 47 3.50 -1.01 -17.91
C GLN A 47 3.59 -0.02 -16.76
N ILE A 48 3.01 1.18 -16.92
CA ILE A 48 2.91 2.18 -15.85
C ILE A 48 2.18 1.58 -14.65
N ASN A 49 1.00 1.00 -14.87
CA ASN A 49 0.19 0.47 -13.78
C ASN A 49 0.82 -0.76 -13.12
N LYS A 50 1.53 -1.63 -13.87
CA LYS A 50 2.35 -2.71 -13.31
C LYS A 50 3.47 -2.16 -12.42
N THR A 51 4.18 -1.14 -12.88
CA THR A 51 5.25 -0.49 -12.11
C THR A 51 4.70 0.13 -10.82
N LEU A 52 3.55 0.82 -10.88
CA LEU A 52 2.89 1.37 -9.69
C LEU A 52 2.48 0.28 -8.69
N LEU A 53 2.01 -0.87 -9.17
CA LEU A 53 1.69 -2.02 -8.31
C LEU A 53 2.94 -2.59 -7.64
N VAL A 54 4.07 -2.69 -8.36
CA VAL A 54 5.35 -3.13 -7.79
C VAL A 54 5.80 -2.15 -6.69
N CYS A 55 5.77 -0.85 -6.95
CA CYS A 55 6.10 0.18 -5.96
C CYS A 55 5.19 0.08 -4.72
N TYR A 56 3.89 -0.15 -4.92
CA TYR A 56 2.94 -0.39 -3.85
C TYR A 56 3.34 -1.60 -2.98
N TYR A 57 3.74 -2.72 -3.59
CA TYR A 57 4.23 -3.88 -2.82
C TYR A 57 5.53 -3.59 -2.07
N LEU A 58 6.49 -2.90 -2.68
CA LEU A 58 7.77 -2.56 -2.04
C LEU A 58 7.56 -1.68 -0.80
N VAL A 59 6.71 -0.65 -0.88
CA VAL A 59 6.40 0.22 0.27
C VAL A 59 5.78 -0.59 1.41
N ASN A 60 4.84 -1.47 1.10
CA ASN A 60 4.18 -2.30 2.11
C ASN A 60 5.10 -3.33 2.76
N ILE A 61 5.95 -4.00 1.98
CA ILE A 61 6.94 -4.95 2.50
C ILE A 61 7.97 -4.22 3.37
N GLY A 62 8.43 -3.04 2.93
CA GLY A 62 9.33 -2.18 3.71
C GLY A 62 8.71 -1.77 5.04
N TYR A 63 7.47 -1.27 5.02
CA TYR A 63 6.74 -0.88 6.23
C TYR A 63 6.55 -2.06 7.20
N CYS A 64 6.14 -3.22 6.68
CA CYS A 64 5.95 -4.43 7.48
C CYS A 64 7.26 -4.83 8.18
N THR A 65 8.36 -4.86 7.44
CA THR A 65 9.68 -5.19 7.98
C THR A 65 10.12 -4.20 9.06
N MET A 66 10.00 -2.90 8.79
CA MET A 66 10.31 -1.85 9.78
C MET A 66 9.44 -1.97 11.03
N THR A 67 8.17 -2.30 10.87
CA THR A 67 7.23 -2.45 12.00
C THR A 67 7.60 -3.64 12.88
N LEU A 68 7.99 -4.77 12.30
CA LEU A 68 8.40 -5.96 13.05
C LEU A 68 9.70 -5.74 13.82
N VAL A 69 10.65 -4.99 13.26
CA VAL A 69 11.92 -4.66 13.93
C VAL A 69 11.71 -3.70 15.10
N SER A 70 10.80 -2.73 14.97
CA SER A 70 10.54 -1.68 15.97
C SER A 70 9.37 -2.02 16.90
N TRP A 71 9.21 -3.28 17.27
CA TRP A 71 8.05 -3.75 18.03
C TRP A 71 8.39 -4.02 19.51
N ASP A 72 7.82 -3.22 20.40
CA ASP A 72 8.04 -3.30 21.85
C ASP A 72 7.38 -4.53 22.52
N ALA A 73 7.84 -4.89 23.71
CA ALA A 73 7.25 -6.02 24.44
C ALA A 73 5.77 -5.77 24.79
N VAL A 74 4.90 -6.67 24.33
CA VAL A 74 3.46 -6.64 24.58
C VAL A 74 3.14 -7.49 25.81
N SER A 75 2.69 -6.81 26.87
CA SER A 75 2.48 -7.39 28.19
C SER A 75 1.01 -7.69 28.50
N SER A 76 0.07 -7.13 27.73
CA SER A 76 -1.37 -7.36 27.92
C SER A 76 -2.15 -7.46 26.59
N PRO A 77 -3.31 -8.13 26.56
CA PRO A 77 -4.18 -8.18 25.38
C PRO A 77 -4.70 -6.80 24.93
N LEU A 78 -4.93 -5.87 25.88
CA LEU A 78 -5.36 -4.52 25.54
C LEU A 78 -4.26 -3.75 24.80
N GLN A 79 -3.02 -3.84 25.30
CA GLN A 79 -1.85 -3.25 24.65
C GLN A 79 -1.62 -3.85 23.26
N LEU A 80 -1.91 -5.15 23.07
CA LEU A 80 -1.83 -5.78 21.76
C LEU A 80 -2.75 -5.12 20.74
N VAL A 81 -4.03 -4.92 21.10
CA VAL A 81 -5.02 -4.31 20.20
C VAL A 81 -4.64 -2.86 19.88
N GLU A 82 -4.17 -2.10 20.88
CA GLU A 82 -3.73 -0.72 20.70
C GLU A 82 -2.55 -0.61 19.71
N ILE A 83 -1.51 -1.44 19.90
CA ILE A 83 -0.35 -1.46 19.00
C ILE A 83 -0.77 -1.84 17.58
N LEU A 84 -1.59 -2.88 17.42
CA LEU A 84 -2.09 -3.30 16.11
C LEU A 84 -2.87 -2.17 15.43
N ALA A 85 -3.77 -1.49 16.15
CA ALA A 85 -4.56 -0.39 15.62
C ALA A 85 -3.66 0.77 15.14
N ILE A 86 -2.66 1.16 15.93
CA ILE A 86 -1.74 2.25 15.56
C ILE A 86 -0.93 1.88 14.31
N LYS A 87 -0.31 0.69 14.26
CA LYS A 87 0.50 0.29 13.10
C LYS A 87 -0.35 0.19 11.84
N LEU A 88 -1.54 -0.40 11.92
CA LEU A 88 -2.47 -0.48 10.79
C LEU A 88 -2.95 0.90 10.34
N ALA A 89 -3.28 1.80 11.26
CA ALA A 89 -3.68 3.16 10.92
C ALA A 89 -2.57 3.90 10.16
N VAL A 90 -1.32 3.79 10.60
CA VAL A 90 -0.18 4.44 9.96
C VAL A 90 -0.01 3.99 8.51
N ILE A 91 0.00 2.69 8.24
CA ILE A 91 0.16 2.20 6.85
C ILE A 91 -1.04 2.56 5.98
N ILE A 92 -2.26 2.49 6.50
CA ILE A 92 -3.46 2.91 5.75
C ILE A 92 -3.36 4.40 5.36
N CYS A 93 -2.91 5.27 6.28
CA CYS A 93 -2.67 6.67 5.98
C CYS A 93 -1.57 6.87 4.93
N ILE A 94 -0.44 6.17 5.05
CA ILE A 94 0.65 6.22 4.06
C ILE A 94 0.15 5.81 2.67
N LEU A 95 -0.60 4.71 2.58
CA LEU A 95 -1.15 4.22 1.31
C LEU A 95 -2.18 5.20 0.72
N SER A 96 -3.01 5.81 1.56
CA SER A 96 -3.96 6.85 1.13
C SER A 96 -3.21 8.03 0.48
N VAL A 97 -2.20 8.58 1.17
CA VAL A 97 -1.37 9.67 0.64
C VAL A 97 -0.66 9.25 -0.64
N LEU A 98 -0.06 8.05 -0.67
CA LEU A 98 0.62 7.52 -1.85
C LEU A 98 -0.32 7.42 -3.06
N HIS A 99 -1.58 6.99 -2.86
CA HIS A 99 -2.56 6.92 -3.94
C HIS A 99 -2.95 8.30 -4.46
N TYR A 100 -3.18 9.29 -3.58
CA TYR A 100 -3.43 10.66 -4.02
C TYR A 100 -2.25 11.24 -4.79
N LEU A 101 -1.02 10.99 -4.34
CA LEU A 101 0.20 11.40 -5.04
C LEU A 101 0.31 10.74 -6.41
N ASN A 102 0.04 9.43 -6.52
CA ASN A 102 0.08 8.73 -7.81
C ASN A 102 -0.90 9.34 -8.82
N ILE A 103 -2.15 9.60 -8.40
CA ILE A 103 -3.17 10.23 -9.25
C ILE A 103 -2.72 11.64 -9.67
N PHE A 104 -2.26 12.45 -8.72
CA PHE A 104 -1.80 13.81 -8.98
C PHE A 104 -0.61 13.84 -9.97
N LEU A 105 0.42 13.02 -9.72
CA LEU A 105 1.61 12.95 -10.54
C LEU A 105 1.28 12.50 -11.95
N LEU A 106 0.53 11.40 -12.11
CA LEU A 106 0.11 10.91 -13.42
C LEU A 106 -0.67 11.97 -14.19
N THR A 107 -1.67 12.58 -13.56
CA THR A 107 -2.50 13.59 -14.21
C THR A 107 -1.68 14.79 -14.67
N ASN A 108 -0.80 15.31 -13.81
CA ASN A 108 -0.04 16.53 -14.11
C ASN A 108 1.18 16.29 -15.02
N THR A 109 1.83 15.13 -14.96
CA THR A 109 2.97 14.82 -15.84
C THR A 109 2.53 14.42 -17.24
N ILE A 110 1.47 13.61 -17.36
CA ILE A 110 0.95 13.19 -18.67
C ILE A 110 0.38 14.39 -19.43
N HIS A 111 -0.32 15.31 -18.75
CA HIS A 111 -0.84 16.52 -19.38
C HIS A 111 0.26 17.43 -19.96
N LYS A 112 1.50 17.33 -19.47
CA LYS A 112 2.66 18.05 -20.02
C LYS A 112 3.31 17.34 -21.22
N LEU A 113 3.11 16.04 -21.37
CA LEU A 113 3.70 15.23 -22.44
C LEU A 113 2.85 15.18 -23.71
N ILE A 114 1.53 15.41 -23.59
CA ILE A 114 0.56 15.39 -24.71
C ILE A 114 0.34 16.81 -25.29
N LYS A 115 1.03 17.82 -24.77
CA LYS A 115 1.05 19.17 -25.33
C LYS A 115 2.20 19.33 -26.32
#